data_AF-A0A5J6SKH0-F1
#
_entry.id   AF-A0A5J6SKH0-F1
#
_cell.length_a   1.000
_cell.length_b   1.000
_cell.length_c   1.000
_cell.angle_alpha   90.00
_cell.angle_beta   90.00
_cell.angle_gamma   90.00
#
_symmetry.space_group_name_H-M   'P 1'
#
loop_
_entity.id
_entity.type
_entity.pdbx_description
1 polymer ?
#
loop_
_entity_poly.entity_id
_entity_poly.type
_entity_poly.pdbx_seq_one_letter_code
_entity_poly.pdbx_strand_id
1 'polypeptide(L)'
;MFKENIKMSWMNVIQNKMRSFLTILGIVIGVASIIALITIVQGATSEVTNQVSAFGVDKITVQAKGTPLKQGLMDNDINKLAEIEHVSGVSPTLSGQTSVVYSGKAKENVSVQGKNDVYFSKTANLLEAGRGINTFDIESKNKVALIGANIADELFWGVNPVGKELLIGGVTYNVIGTLQESSGFSNGSNNDAVIIPYTTAMSFLGTRYISSVDVYMDDSNYSESITSDMERVLNQAFNYKEDGFSIINMQDMLSSINQITSMLTVMLAGIASISLVVGGIGIMNMMLVSVTERTTEIGLRKALGAEPKKIQQQFLLESIFLSLIGGILGFLVGSFIAFVVCMVIGVSFSLSISTVLLAVGFSAGIGIIFGFAPARKASRLNPIDALRSV
;
A
#
# COMPACT_ATOMS: atom_id res chain seq x y z
N MET A 1 -27.98 -2.51 -37.85
CA MET A 1 -26.56 -2.11 -38.02
C MET A 1 -25.64 -2.44 -36.85
N PHE A 2 -25.70 -1.82 -35.66
CA PHE A 2 -24.71 -2.10 -34.58
C PHE A 2 -24.77 -3.55 -34.06
N LYS A 3 -25.98 -4.08 -33.79
CA LYS A 3 -26.19 -5.49 -33.42
C LYS A 3 -25.78 -6.48 -34.53
N GLU A 4 -25.98 -6.11 -35.80
CA GLU A 4 -25.59 -6.95 -36.94
C GLU A 4 -24.07 -6.95 -37.15
N ASN A 5 -23.39 -5.82 -36.93
CA ASN A 5 -21.94 -5.74 -37.00
C ASN A 5 -21.29 -6.62 -35.92
N ILE A 6 -21.83 -6.63 -34.69
CA ILE A 6 -21.37 -7.51 -33.60
C ILE A 6 -21.57 -8.98 -33.97
N LYS A 7 -22.76 -9.32 -34.50
CA LYS A 7 -23.09 -10.70 -34.91
C LYS A 7 -22.18 -11.18 -36.05
N MET A 8 -21.88 -10.33 -37.03
CA MET A 8 -20.96 -10.65 -38.13
C MET A 8 -19.51 -10.76 -37.65
N SER A 9 -19.03 -9.87 -36.77
CA SER A 9 -17.70 -9.98 -36.17
C SER A 9 -17.52 -11.28 -35.38
N TRP A 10 -18.52 -11.68 -34.59
CA TRP A 10 -18.48 -12.95 -33.85
C TRP A 10 -18.39 -14.17 -34.77
N MET A 11 -19.18 -14.20 -35.85
CA MET A 11 -19.20 -15.31 -36.80
C MET A 11 -17.89 -15.42 -37.60
N ASN A 12 -17.24 -14.28 -37.86
CA ASN A 12 -15.95 -14.18 -38.54
C ASN A 12 -14.77 -14.68 -37.70
N VAL A 13 -14.77 -14.42 -36.39
CA VAL A 13 -13.77 -14.97 -35.45
C VAL A 13 -13.82 -16.50 -35.42
N ILE A 14 -15.02 -17.07 -35.57
CA ILE A 14 -15.26 -18.51 -35.55
C ILE A 14 -14.82 -19.21 -36.85
N GLN A 15 -14.79 -18.53 -38.00
CA GLN A 15 -14.34 -19.13 -39.27
C GLN A 15 -12.81 -19.28 -39.35
N ASN A 16 -12.04 -18.37 -38.77
CA ASN A 16 -10.57 -18.42 -38.74
C ASN A 16 -10.05 -18.67 -37.30
N LYS A 17 -10.43 -19.81 -36.71
CA LYS A 17 -10.23 -20.15 -35.28
C LYS A 17 -8.77 -20.01 -34.81
N MET A 18 -7.81 -20.56 -35.55
CA MET A 18 -6.40 -20.60 -35.11
C MET A 18 -5.78 -19.20 -35.05
N ARG A 19 -6.00 -18.38 -36.10
CA ARG A 19 -5.41 -17.03 -36.18
C ARG A 19 -6.05 -16.08 -35.18
N SER A 20 -7.37 -16.11 -35.05
CA SER A 20 -8.09 -15.28 -34.08
C SER A 20 -7.75 -15.68 -32.64
N PHE A 21 -7.57 -16.99 -32.39
CA PHE A 21 -7.12 -17.46 -31.07
C PHE A 21 -5.71 -16.96 -30.74
N LEU A 22 -4.76 -17.09 -31.66
CA LEU A 22 -3.37 -16.65 -31.45
C LEU A 22 -3.26 -15.14 -31.21
N THR A 23 -4.04 -14.31 -31.91
CA THR A 23 -4.04 -12.86 -31.68
C THR A 23 -4.68 -12.48 -30.36
N ILE A 24 -5.84 -13.07 -30.04
CA ILE A 24 -6.49 -12.84 -28.74
C ILE A 24 -5.58 -13.30 -27.61
N LEU A 25 -4.89 -14.43 -27.75
CA LEU A 25 -3.95 -14.95 -26.75
C LEU A 25 -2.81 -13.96 -26.46
N GLY A 26 -2.25 -13.32 -27.49
CA GLY A 26 -1.21 -12.30 -27.31
C GLY A 26 -1.71 -11.10 -26.49
N ILE A 27 -2.94 -10.65 -26.73
CA ILE A 27 -3.59 -9.57 -25.96
C ILE A 27 -3.87 -10.03 -24.53
N VAL A 28 -4.42 -11.24 -24.37
CA VAL A 28 -4.72 -11.83 -23.06
C VAL A 28 -3.47 -11.91 -22.21
N ILE A 29 -2.35 -12.40 -22.75
CA ILE A 29 -1.09 -12.50 -22.02
C ILE A 29 -0.60 -11.10 -21.63
N GLY A 30 -0.55 -10.15 -22.58
CA GLY A 30 -0.08 -8.80 -22.29
C GLY A 30 -0.92 -8.08 -21.21
N VAL A 31 -2.24 -8.15 -21.33
CA VAL A 31 -3.18 -7.54 -20.38
C VAL A 31 -3.19 -8.28 -19.04
N ALA A 32 -3.10 -9.61 -19.03
CA ALA A 32 -3.01 -10.39 -17.81
C ALA A 32 -1.73 -10.09 -17.02
N SER A 33 -0.58 -10.03 -17.70
CA SER A 33 0.71 -9.73 -17.06
C SER A 33 0.73 -8.36 -16.40
N ILE A 34 0.26 -7.30 -17.08
CA ILE A 34 0.24 -5.95 -16.49
C ILE A 34 -0.73 -5.87 -15.29
N ILE A 35 -1.93 -6.45 -15.42
CA ILE A 35 -2.93 -6.42 -14.33
C ILE A 35 -2.42 -7.21 -13.13
N ALA A 36 -1.83 -8.38 -13.37
CA ALA A 36 -1.26 -9.18 -12.30
C ALA A 36 -0.18 -8.40 -11.54
N LEU A 37 0.80 -7.83 -12.26
CA LEU A 37 1.90 -7.09 -11.67
C LEU A 37 1.44 -5.84 -10.91
N ILE A 38 0.55 -5.02 -11.50
CA ILE A 38 0.04 -3.82 -10.83
C ILE A 38 -0.75 -4.18 -9.57
N THR A 39 -1.61 -5.18 -9.64
CA THR A 39 -2.43 -5.61 -8.49
C THR A 39 -1.56 -6.12 -7.36
N ILE A 40 -0.50 -6.89 -7.66
CA ILE A 40 0.45 -7.38 -6.67
C ILE A 40 1.22 -6.22 -6.03
N VAL A 41 1.75 -5.29 -6.83
CA VAL A 41 2.48 -4.11 -6.31
C VAL A 41 1.58 -3.23 -5.45
N GLN A 42 0.33 -3.00 -5.86
CA GLN A 42 -0.64 -2.23 -5.08
C GLN A 42 -1.03 -2.93 -3.78
N GLY A 43 -1.26 -4.25 -3.80
CA GLY A 43 -1.53 -5.03 -2.59
C GLY A 43 -0.36 -4.96 -1.62
N ALA A 44 0.86 -5.17 -2.10
CA ALA A 44 2.06 -5.07 -1.29
C ALA A 44 2.28 -3.65 -0.72
N THR A 45 2.08 -2.62 -1.55
CA THR A 45 2.16 -1.22 -1.10
C THR A 45 1.11 -0.95 -0.02
N SER A 46 -0.15 -1.35 -0.23
CA SER A 46 -1.23 -1.12 0.73
C SER A 46 -0.94 -1.76 2.08
N GLU A 47 -0.35 -2.97 2.07
CA GLU A 47 0.05 -3.65 3.30
C GLU A 47 1.13 -2.86 4.04
N VAL A 48 2.19 -2.43 3.35
CA VAL A 48 3.26 -1.61 3.94
C VAL A 48 2.70 -0.26 4.43
N THR A 49 1.85 0.40 3.65
CA THR A 49 1.20 1.66 4.02
C THR A 49 0.33 1.47 5.26
N ASN A 50 -0.49 0.42 5.32
CA ASN A 50 -1.32 0.12 6.49
C ASN A 50 -0.47 -0.13 7.74
N GLN A 51 0.65 -0.84 7.59
CA GLN A 51 1.60 -1.07 8.69
C GLN A 51 2.20 0.26 9.17
N VAL A 52 2.64 1.12 8.25
CA VAL A 52 3.14 2.46 8.55
C VAL A 52 2.06 3.33 9.23
N SER A 53 0.83 3.31 8.73
CA SER A 53 -0.29 4.03 9.32
C SER A 53 -0.66 3.53 10.72
N ALA A 54 -0.49 2.23 11.01
CA ALA A 54 -0.71 1.67 12.34
C ALA A 54 0.29 2.20 13.38
N PHE A 55 1.46 2.67 12.96
CA PHE A 55 2.37 3.39 13.84
C PHE A 55 1.88 4.81 14.17
N GLY A 56 0.90 5.34 13.46
CA GLY A 56 0.40 6.72 13.55
C GLY A 56 1.09 7.62 12.53
N VAL A 57 0.31 8.20 11.62
CA VAL A 57 0.81 9.10 10.57
C VAL A 57 1.07 10.51 11.11
N ASP A 58 0.30 10.91 12.12
CA ASP A 58 0.36 12.26 12.71
C ASP A 58 1.43 12.38 13.81
N LYS A 59 2.50 11.56 13.73
CA LYS A 59 3.58 11.57 14.70
C LYS A 59 4.95 11.81 14.04
N ILE A 60 5.77 12.53 14.78
CA ILE A 60 7.19 12.71 14.51
C ILE A 60 7.96 12.08 15.66
N THR A 61 8.83 11.13 15.35
CA THR A 61 9.65 10.46 16.35
C THR A 61 11.04 11.09 16.37
N VAL A 62 11.43 11.62 17.53
CA VAL A 62 12.79 12.07 17.80
C VAL A 62 13.54 10.93 18.46
N GLN A 63 14.73 10.63 17.94
CA GLN A 63 15.70 9.75 18.58
C GLN A 63 16.92 10.55 18.98
N ALA A 64 17.18 10.64 20.27
CA ALA A 64 18.41 11.20 20.80
C ALA A 64 19.49 10.12 20.81
N LYS A 65 20.47 10.25 19.92
CA LYS A 65 21.65 9.38 19.88
C LYS A 65 22.62 9.72 21.02
N GLY A 66 22.52 10.95 21.53
CA GLY A 66 23.37 11.45 22.59
C GLY A 66 24.72 11.94 22.05
N THR A 67 25.39 12.72 22.89
CA THR A 67 26.70 13.30 22.66
C THR A 67 27.55 13.10 23.91
N PRO A 68 28.89 13.24 23.84
CA PRO A 68 29.75 13.15 25.02
C PRO A 68 29.35 14.11 26.17
N LEU A 69 28.66 15.21 25.86
CA LEU A 69 28.22 16.21 26.83
C LEU A 69 26.77 16.00 27.29
N LYS A 70 25.95 15.28 26.53
CA LYS A 70 24.52 15.08 26.80
C LYS A 70 24.04 13.77 26.19
N GLN A 71 23.73 12.79 27.04
CA GLN A 71 23.40 11.41 26.62
C GLN A 71 21.97 11.25 26.06
N GLY A 72 21.07 12.21 26.29
CA GLY A 72 19.71 12.19 25.75
C GLY A 72 18.91 13.45 26.09
N LEU A 73 17.60 13.38 25.93
CA LEU A 73 16.67 14.48 26.22
C LEU A 73 16.33 14.51 27.71
N MET A 74 16.24 15.72 28.26
CA MET A 74 15.77 15.98 29.62
C MET A 74 14.32 16.49 29.58
N ASP A 75 13.63 16.47 30.73
CA ASP A 75 12.25 16.97 30.85
C ASP A 75 12.09 18.41 30.33
N ASN A 76 13.09 19.27 30.53
CA ASN A 76 13.08 20.65 30.00
C ASN A 76 13.10 20.70 28.46
N ASP A 77 13.79 19.77 27.81
CA ASP A 77 13.80 19.71 26.34
C ASP A 77 12.42 19.27 25.82
N ILE A 78 11.77 18.35 26.52
CA ILE A 78 10.43 17.85 26.17
C ILE A 78 9.38 18.95 26.31
N ASN A 79 9.45 19.75 27.38
CA ASN A 79 8.54 20.88 27.56
C ASN A 79 8.68 21.91 26.41
N LYS A 80 9.91 22.20 25.98
CA LYS A 80 10.15 23.08 24.82
C LYS A 80 9.60 22.50 23.52
N LEU A 81 9.65 21.18 23.34
CA LEU A 81 9.04 20.52 22.17
C LEU A 81 7.51 20.59 22.22
N ALA A 82 6.92 20.55 23.41
CA ALA A 82 5.47 20.68 23.60
C ALA A 82 4.95 22.11 23.38
N GLU A 83 5.82 23.13 23.47
CA GLU A 83 5.49 24.54 23.23
C GLU A 83 5.49 24.93 21.74
N ILE A 84 5.92 24.04 20.83
CA ILE A 84 5.93 24.31 19.39
C ILE A 84 4.48 24.43 18.87
N GLU A 85 4.24 25.38 17.97
CA GLU A 85 2.92 25.59 17.36
C GLU A 85 2.47 24.33 16.59
N HIS A 86 1.18 24.00 16.65
CA HIS A 86 0.57 22.80 16.05
C HIS A 86 1.02 21.45 16.64
N VAL A 87 1.77 21.44 17.75
CA VAL A 87 2.05 20.23 18.52
C VAL A 87 0.88 19.96 19.48
N SER A 88 0.22 18.83 19.25
CA SER A 88 -0.95 18.37 20.00
C SER A 88 -0.58 17.68 21.32
N GLY A 89 0.67 17.23 21.45
CA GLY A 89 1.19 16.61 22.65
C GLY A 89 2.51 15.87 22.40
N VAL A 90 3.22 15.57 23.49
CA VAL A 90 4.53 14.91 23.44
C VAL A 90 4.53 13.71 24.39
N SER A 91 4.99 12.55 23.92
CA SER A 91 5.13 11.33 24.70
C SER A 91 6.60 10.86 24.72
N PRO A 92 7.27 10.88 25.87
CA PRO A 92 8.54 10.19 26.05
C PRO A 92 8.39 8.69 25.83
N THR A 93 9.40 8.09 25.22
CA THR A 93 9.48 6.64 24.99
C THR A 93 10.80 6.12 25.53
N LEU A 94 10.71 5.27 26.54
CA LEU A 94 11.84 4.45 26.99
C LEU A 94 11.54 2.99 26.72
N SER A 95 12.54 2.22 26.32
CA SER A 95 12.36 0.79 26.08
C SER A 95 13.48 0.01 26.75
N GLY A 96 13.11 -1.08 27.41
CA GLY A 96 14.03 -2.07 27.95
C GLY A 96 13.49 -3.48 27.73
N GLN A 97 14.27 -4.48 28.12
CA GLN A 97 13.85 -5.87 28.11
C GLN A 97 14.08 -6.48 29.48
N THR A 98 13.12 -7.28 29.96
CA THR A 98 13.25 -7.97 31.24
C THR A 98 12.33 -9.19 31.32
N SER A 99 12.39 -9.91 32.43
CA SER A 99 11.45 -10.99 32.70
C SER A 99 10.24 -10.49 33.47
N VAL A 100 9.09 -11.05 33.13
CA VAL A 100 7.81 -10.82 33.77
C VAL A 100 7.36 -12.11 34.44
N VAL A 101 7.03 -12.04 35.72
CA VAL A 101 6.69 -13.20 36.53
C VAL A 101 5.33 -12.99 37.18
N TYR A 102 4.47 -14.00 37.02
CA TYR A 102 3.17 -14.07 37.69
C TYR A 102 2.94 -15.48 38.23
N SER A 103 2.61 -15.60 39.53
CA SER A 103 2.22 -16.86 40.17
C SER A 103 3.15 -18.06 39.88
N GLY A 104 4.47 -17.81 39.84
CA GLY A 104 5.49 -18.84 39.58
C GLY A 104 5.75 -19.16 38.09
N LYS A 105 4.99 -18.58 37.16
CA LYS A 105 5.28 -18.60 35.72
C LYS A 105 6.10 -17.37 35.34
N ALA A 106 7.19 -17.57 34.60
CA ALA A 106 8.05 -16.50 34.12
C ALA A 106 8.05 -16.46 32.59
N LYS A 107 7.91 -15.27 32.02
CA LYS A 107 8.15 -14.98 30.60
C LYS A 107 9.41 -14.12 30.51
N GLU A 108 10.41 -14.60 29.78
CA GLU A 108 11.67 -13.88 29.57
C GLU A 108 11.60 -12.99 28.31
N ASN A 109 12.52 -12.03 28.19
CA ASN A 109 12.66 -11.14 27.03
C ASN A 109 11.41 -10.32 26.70
N VAL A 110 10.64 -9.94 27.72
CA VAL A 110 9.47 -9.07 27.56
C VAL A 110 9.93 -7.62 27.37
N SER A 111 9.38 -6.94 26.37
CA SER A 111 9.66 -5.53 26.13
C SER A 111 8.92 -4.67 27.16
N VAL A 112 9.66 -3.88 27.94
CA VAL A 112 9.09 -2.91 28.88
C VAL A 112 9.20 -1.52 28.26
N GLN A 113 8.05 -0.88 28.04
CA GLN A 113 7.97 0.44 27.44
C GLN A 113 7.51 1.48 28.48
N GLY A 114 8.25 2.57 28.60
CA GLY A 114 7.88 3.74 29.37
C GLY A 114 7.12 4.74 28.50
N LYS A 115 5.85 5.03 28.83
CA LYS A 115 5.00 6.01 28.11
C LYS A 115 4.32 6.96 29.08
N ASN A 116 3.73 8.04 28.56
CA ASN A 116 2.90 8.97 29.33
C ASN A 116 1.41 8.84 28.97
N ASP A 117 0.58 9.72 29.55
CA ASP A 117 -0.86 9.85 29.32
C ASP A 117 -1.18 10.29 27.88
N VAL A 118 -0.36 11.18 27.30
CA VAL A 118 -0.54 11.65 25.92
C VAL A 118 -0.58 10.48 24.94
N TYR A 119 0.28 9.48 25.11
CA TYR A 119 0.29 8.27 24.29
C TYR A 119 -1.09 7.59 24.21
N PHE A 120 -1.78 7.43 25.35
CA PHE A 120 -3.09 6.79 25.41
C PHE A 120 -4.22 7.71 24.91
N SER A 121 -4.05 9.03 25.05
CA SER A 121 -5.04 10.00 24.55
C SER A 121 -5.02 10.14 23.02
N LYS A 122 -3.85 9.97 22.40
CA LYS A 122 -3.63 10.14 20.95
C LYS A 122 -3.67 8.82 20.18
N THR A 123 -3.46 7.69 20.84
CA THR A 123 -3.53 6.37 20.18
C THR A 123 -4.92 5.76 20.39
N ALA A 124 -5.76 5.80 19.37
CA ALA A 124 -7.10 5.23 19.43
C ALA A 124 -7.07 3.69 19.55
N ASN A 125 -8.08 3.11 20.22
CA ASN A 125 -8.29 1.67 20.35
C ASN A 125 -7.09 0.88 20.90
N LEU A 126 -6.33 1.49 21.81
CA LEU A 126 -5.16 0.81 22.40
C LEU A 126 -5.55 -0.14 23.54
N LEU A 127 -6.65 0.12 24.24
CA LEU A 127 -7.07 -0.60 25.44
C LEU A 127 -8.20 -1.56 25.14
N GLU A 128 -8.07 -2.82 25.55
CA GLU A 128 -9.16 -3.78 25.56
C GLU A 128 -9.96 -3.68 26.87
N ALA A 129 -9.26 -3.64 28.00
CA ALA A 129 -9.87 -3.56 29.32
C ALA A 129 -9.05 -2.67 30.28
N GLY A 130 -9.74 -2.08 31.26
CA GLY A 130 -9.12 -1.25 32.29
C GLY A 130 -8.97 0.21 31.90
N ARG A 131 -7.88 0.85 32.34
CA ARG A 131 -7.59 2.27 32.07
C ARG A 131 -6.15 2.50 31.62
N GLY A 132 -5.94 3.56 30.85
CA GLY A 132 -4.61 4.05 30.50
C GLY A 132 -3.89 4.71 31.69
N ILE A 133 -2.62 5.07 31.44
CA ILE A 133 -1.80 5.83 32.39
C ILE A 133 -2.30 7.26 32.42
N ASN A 134 -2.51 7.80 33.62
CA ASN A 134 -2.91 9.20 33.82
C ASN A 134 -1.74 10.03 34.36
N THR A 135 -1.85 11.36 34.28
CA THR A 135 -0.85 12.31 34.80
C THR A 135 -0.48 12.04 36.27
N PHE A 136 -1.45 11.68 37.11
CA PHE A 136 -1.22 11.35 38.52
C PHE A 136 -0.30 10.13 38.73
N ASP A 137 -0.40 9.12 37.87
CA ASP A 137 0.45 7.92 37.96
C ASP A 137 1.90 8.24 37.61
N ILE A 138 2.11 9.21 36.73
CA ILE A 138 3.42 9.69 36.29
C ILE A 138 4.07 10.52 37.39
N GLU A 139 3.34 11.50 37.93
CA GLU A 139 3.82 12.42 38.97
C GLU A 139 4.12 11.68 40.29
N SER A 140 3.23 10.78 40.70
CA SER A 140 3.39 9.98 41.92
C SER A 140 4.36 8.81 41.76
N LYS A 141 4.87 8.57 40.53
CA LYS A 141 5.70 7.40 40.17
C LYS A 141 5.04 6.09 40.60
N ASN A 142 3.74 5.98 40.38
CA ASN A 142 2.98 4.80 40.75
C ASN A 142 3.52 3.59 39.95
N LYS A 143 3.66 2.46 40.66
CA LYS A 143 4.06 1.18 40.04
C LYS A 143 2.84 0.50 39.44
N VAL A 144 2.36 1.06 38.33
CA VAL A 144 1.26 0.53 37.53
C VAL A 144 1.76 0.02 36.20
N ALA A 145 1.09 -0.97 35.63
CA ALA A 145 1.45 -1.58 34.36
C ALA A 145 0.21 -1.88 33.51
N LEU A 146 0.37 -1.78 32.20
CA LEU A 146 -0.53 -2.35 31.21
C LEU A 146 0.17 -3.47 30.48
N ILE A 147 -0.53 -4.56 30.24
CA ILE A 147 0.05 -5.76 29.62
C ILE A 147 -0.52 -5.97 28.21
N GLY A 148 0.33 -6.42 27.29
CA GLY A 148 -0.10 -6.87 25.97
C GLY A 148 -0.95 -8.14 26.01
N ALA A 149 -1.73 -8.35 24.95
CA ALA A 149 -2.65 -9.48 24.82
C ALA A 149 -1.98 -10.85 25.05
N ASN A 150 -0.81 -11.10 24.43
CA ASN A 150 -0.09 -12.37 24.57
C ASN A 150 0.36 -12.62 26.03
N ILE A 151 0.75 -11.56 26.75
CA ILE A 151 1.13 -11.67 28.16
C ILE A 151 -0.09 -11.99 29.02
N ALA A 152 -1.22 -11.36 28.73
CA ALA A 152 -2.48 -11.66 29.41
C ALA A 152 -2.89 -13.13 29.20
N ASP A 153 -2.84 -13.62 27.96
CA ASP A 153 -3.25 -14.99 27.64
C ASP A 153 -2.32 -16.05 28.24
N GLU A 154 -1.00 -15.85 28.19
CA GLU A 154 -0.02 -16.83 28.67
C GLU A 154 0.08 -16.87 30.21
N LEU A 155 0.07 -15.71 30.88
CA LEU A 155 0.27 -15.61 32.32
C LEU A 155 -1.04 -15.67 33.11
N PHE A 156 -2.14 -15.14 32.56
CA PHE A 156 -3.44 -15.00 33.25
C PHE A 156 -4.53 -15.86 32.63
N TRP A 157 -4.26 -17.15 32.43
CA TRP A 157 -5.15 -18.09 31.75
C TRP A 157 -6.58 -18.13 32.34
N GLY A 158 -7.54 -17.51 31.65
CA GLY A 158 -8.95 -17.43 32.06
C GLY A 158 -9.22 -16.55 33.29
N VAL A 159 -8.27 -15.74 33.74
CA VAL A 159 -8.41 -14.82 34.89
C VAL A 159 -8.25 -13.38 34.42
N ASN A 160 -9.11 -12.48 34.89
CA ASN A 160 -8.96 -11.07 34.58
C ASN A 160 -7.65 -10.52 35.20
N PRO A 161 -6.70 -10.02 34.38
CA PRO A 161 -5.42 -9.52 34.87
C PRO A 161 -5.55 -8.16 35.59
N VAL A 162 -6.61 -7.40 35.32
CA VAL A 162 -6.80 -6.07 35.91
C VAL A 162 -6.97 -6.17 37.43
N GLY A 163 -6.18 -5.38 38.15
CA GLY A 163 -6.14 -5.34 39.61
C GLY A 163 -5.21 -6.39 40.25
N LYS A 164 -4.49 -7.18 39.45
CA LYS A 164 -3.51 -8.15 39.96
C LYS A 164 -2.11 -7.54 40.01
N GLU A 165 -1.28 -8.12 40.87
CA GLU A 165 0.14 -7.79 40.99
C GLU A 165 0.97 -8.64 40.03
N LEU A 166 1.88 -7.98 39.32
CA LEU A 166 2.78 -8.56 38.35
C LEU A 166 4.22 -8.16 38.70
N LEU A 167 5.14 -9.11 38.71
CA LEU A 167 6.54 -8.84 39.03
C LEU A 167 7.32 -8.63 37.73
N ILE A 168 7.86 -7.43 37.54
CA ILE A 168 8.60 -7.01 36.35
C ILE A 168 10.02 -6.68 36.79
N GLY A 169 11.00 -7.48 36.35
CA GLY A 169 12.42 -7.26 36.68
C GLY A 169 12.71 -7.14 38.17
N GLY A 170 12.02 -7.91 39.02
CA GLY A 170 12.21 -7.91 40.48
C GLY A 170 11.32 -6.92 41.25
N VAL A 171 10.52 -6.09 40.57
CA VAL A 171 9.66 -5.08 41.20
C VAL A 171 8.19 -5.40 40.95
N THR A 172 7.35 -5.28 41.98
CA THR A 172 5.90 -5.49 41.88
C THR A 172 5.19 -4.26 41.28
N TYR A 173 4.37 -4.50 40.26
CA TYR A 173 3.50 -3.53 39.61
C TYR A 173 2.04 -3.99 39.66
N ASN A 174 1.11 -3.05 39.82
CA ASN A 174 -0.32 -3.29 39.73
C ASN A 174 -0.79 -3.19 38.28
N VAL A 175 -1.41 -4.24 37.76
CA VAL A 175 -1.96 -4.23 36.40
C VAL A 175 -3.24 -3.41 36.38
N ILE A 176 -3.28 -2.34 35.59
CA ILE A 176 -4.42 -1.42 35.49
C ILE A 176 -5.22 -1.57 34.19
N GLY A 177 -4.70 -2.32 33.21
CA GLY A 177 -5.38 -2.57 31.95
C GLY A 177 -4.65 -3.56 31.05
N THR A 178 -5.34 -4.00 29.99
CA THR A 178 -4.79 -4.83 28.91
C THR A 178 -4.86 -4.08 27.59
N LEU A 179 -3.86 -4.30 26.74
CA LEU A 179 -3.81 -3.73 25.41
C LEU A 179 -4.64 -4.58 24.45
N GLN A 180 -5.32 -3.94 23.51
CA GLN A 180 -5.99 -4.63 22.42
C GLN A 180 -4.97 -5.36 21.55
N GLU A 181 -5.30 -6.58 21.14
CA GLU A 181 -4.48 -7.37 20.22
C GLU A 181 -4.26 -6.58 18.93
N SER A 182 -3.00 -6.29 18.63
CA SER A 182 -2.61 -5.58 17.42
C SER A 182 -2.34 -6.58 16.29
N SER A 183 -3.04 -6.42 15.16
CA SER A 183 -2.81 -7.22 13.94
C SER A 183 -1.85 -6.51 12.98
N GLY A 184 -0.85 -7.21 12.42
CA GLY A 184 0.10 -6.68 11.43
C GLY A 184 1.57 -6.71 11.88
N PHE A 185 2.44 -5.80 11.38
CA PHE A 185 3.84 -5.71 11.82
C PHE A 185 3.99 -5.33 13.31
N SER A 186 2.94 -4.78 13.92
CA SER A 186 2.80 -4.54 15.37
C SER A 186 2.48 -5.80 16.19
N ASN A 187 2.13 -6.92 15.55
CA ASN A 187 1.69 -8.19 16.16
C ASN A 187 2.71 -8.82 17.12
N GLY A 188 3.95 -8.33 17.14
CA GLY A 188 4.96 -8.69 18.15
C GLY A 188 5.37 -7.56 19.11
N SER A 189 5.25 -6.28 18.73
CA SER A 189 5.84 -5.21 19.53
C SER A 189 4.99 -4.81 20.73
N ASN A 190 3.66 -4.79 20.58
CA ASN A 190 2.75 -4.35 21.62
C ASN A 190 2.06 -5.54 22.32
N ASN A 191 1.87 -6.65 21.60
CA ASN A 191 1.24 -7.85 22.15
C ASN A 191 2.14 -8.53 23.19
N ASP A 192 3.47 -8.45 23.03
CA ASP A 192 4.48 -8.96 23.98
C ASP A 192 5.18 -7.84 24.79
N ALA A 193 4.54 -6.68 24.92
CA ALA A 193 5.07 -5.58 25.72
C ALA A 193 4.28 -5.33 27.00
N VAL A 194 4.97 -4.75 27.97
CA VAL A 194 4.38 -4.16 29.16
C VAL A 194 4.65 -2.67 29.16
N ILE A 195 3.59 -1.88 29.26
CA ILE A 195 3.68 -0.41 29.29
C ILE A 195 3.58 0.06 30.74
N ILE A 196 4.55 0.85 31.18
CA ILE A 196 4.61 1.46 32.51
C ILE A 196 4.81 2.98 32.38
N PRO A 197 4.55 3.79 33.43
CA PRO A 197 4.83 5.22 33.39
C PRO A 197 6.31 5.48 33.09
N TYR A 198 6.59 6.43 32.19
CA TYR A 198 7.97 6.71 31.76
C TYR A 198 8.89 7.12 32.93
N THR A 199 8.36 7.78 33.97
CA THR A 199 9.09 8.12 35.20
C THR A 199 9.50 6.89 36.01
N THR A 200 8.63 5.88 36.06
CA THR A 200 8.91 4.58 36.68
C THR A 200 9.88 3.77 35.82
N ALA A 201 9.74 3.83 34.49
CA ALA A 201 10.67 3.21 33.54
C ALA A 201 12.09 3.78 33.65
N MET A 202 12.26 5.10 33.79
CA MET A 202 13.57 5.72 34.03
C MET A 202 14.24 5.18 35.30
N SER A 203 13.46 5.03 36.37
CA SER A 203 13.95 4.47 37.64
C SER A 203 14.32 2.98 37.49
N PHE A 204 13.54 2.23 36.73
CA PHE A 204 13.79 0.82 36.41
C PHE A 204 15.06 0.61 35.57
N LEU A 205 15.25 1.44 34.54
CA LEU A 205 16.39 1.38 33.62
C LEU A 205 17.67 2.03 34.19
N GLY A 206 17.57 2.74 35.31
CA GLY A 206 18.70 3.48 35.89
C GLY A 206 19.19 4.65 35.04
N THR A 207 18.35 5.17 34.13
CA THR A 207 18.68 6.31 33.27
C THR A 207 18.00 7.59 33.77
N ARG A 208 18.65 8.73 33.52
CA ARG A 208 18.12 10.08 33.83
C ARG A 208 17.78 10.88 32.57
N TYR A 209 17.85 10.24 31.41
CA TYR A 209 17.60 10.86 30.12
C TYR A 209 16.67 10.00 29.28
N ILE A 210 16.01 10.64 28.33
CA ILE A 210 15.05 10.05 27.42
C ILE A 210 15.72 9.92 26.05
N SER A 211 15.75 8.70 25.52
CA SER A 211 16.39 8.38 24.25
C SER A 211 15.46 8.57 23.06
N SER A 212 14.14 8.49 23.25
CA SER A 212 13.19 8.69 22.18
C SER A 212 11.95 9.43 22.66
N VAL A 213 11.40 10.30 21.81
CA VAL A 213 10.21 11.10 22.09
C VAL A 213 9.31 11.05 20.86
N ASP A 214 8.05 10.70 21.06
CA ASP A 214 7.01 10.79 20.04
C ASP A 214 6.29 12.14 20.19
N VAL A 215 6.31 12.95 19.15
CA VAL A 215 5.61 14.24 19.07
C VAL A 215 4.38 14.06 18.19
N TYR A 216 3.21 14.37 18.72
CA TYR A 216 1.93 14.29 18.01
C TYR A 216 1.55 15.66 17.47
N MET A 217 1.11 15.70 16.22
CA MET A 217 0.73 16.92 15.51
C MET A 217 -0.80 17.06 15.47
N ASP A 218 -1.31 18.30 15.39
CA ASP A 218 -2.73 18.55 15.17
C ASP A 218 -3.16 18.23 13.73
N ASP A 219 -2.29 18.54 12.76
CA ASP A 219 -2.49 18.25 11.34
C ASP A 219 -1.16 17.90 10.66
N SER A 220 -1.15 16.76 9.96
CA SER A 220 -0.04 16.27 9.13
C SER A 220 0.49 17.27 8.10
N ASN A 221 -0.33 18.25 7.66
CA ASN A 221 0.07 19.28 6.70
C ASN A 221 1.19 20.19 7.24
N TYR A 222 1.32 20.33 8.56
CA TYR A 222 2.36 21.16 9.18
C TYR A 222 3.63 20.38 9.53
N SER A 223 3.72 19.11 9.16
CA SER A 223 4.84 18.23 9.54
C SER A 223 6.22 18.78 9.17
N GLU A 224 6.39 19.39 8.00
CA GLU A 224 7.66 20.02 7.60
C GLU A 224 8.01 21.22 8.48
N SER A 225 7.04 22.10 8.76
CA SER A 225 7.24 23.28 9.63
C SER A 225 7.60 22.85 11.05
N ILE A 226 6.84 21.91 11.61
CA ILE A 226 7.08 21.37 12.95
C ILE A 226 8.45 20.70 13.01
N THR A 227 8.83 19.93 11.99
CA THR A 227 10.17 19.30 11.91
C THR A 227 11.27 20.37 11.96
N SER A 228 11.15 21.45 11.19
CA SER A 228 12.15 22.54 11.19
C SER A 228 12.25 23.25 12.55
N ASP A 229 11.10 23.49 13.20
CA ASP A 229 11.07 24.08 14.54
C ASP A 229 11.66 23.14 15.61
N MET A 230 11.37 21.85 15.52
CA MET A 230 11.96 20.82 16.37
C MET A 230 13.47 20.73 16.18
N GLU A 231 13.97 20.77 14.94
CA GLU A 231 15.40 20.81 14.65
C GLU A 231 16.07 22.01 15.32
N ARG A 232 15.45 23.20 15.30
CA ARG A 232 15.98 24.38 15.98
C ARG A 232 16.08 24.19 17.49
N VAL A 233 15.03 23.65 18.12
CA VAL A 233 15.01 23.36 19.56
C VAL A 233 16.05 22.30 19.93
N LEU A 234 16.14 21.23 19.15
CA LEU A 234 17.06 20.11 19.40
C LEU A 234 18.52 20.49 19.12
N ASN A 235 18.79 21.28 18.09
CA ASN A 235 20.12 21.82 17.82
C ASN A 235 20.62 22.66 19.00
N GLN A 236 19.77 23.52 19.57
CA GLN A 236 20.13 24.23 20.79
C GLN A 236 20.35 23.29 21.98
N ALA A 237 19.51 22.25 22.12
CA ALA A 237 19.60 21.27 23.20
C ALA A 237 20.88 20.41 23.14
N PHE A 238 21.43 20.16 21.94
CA PHE A 238 22.64 19.35 21.71
C PHE A 238 23.88 20.17 21.29
N ASN A 239 23.87 21.50 21.49
CA ASN A 239 24.97 22.41 21.15
C ASN A 239 25.40 22.35 19.67
N TYR A 240 24.45 22.29 18.75
CA TYR A 240 24.65 22.27 17.29
C TYR A 240 25.55 21.14 16.79
N LYS A 241 25.50 19.99 17.47
CA LYS A 241 26.21 18.79 17.04
C LYS A 241 25.34 17.98 16.09
N GLU A 242 25.79 17.85 14.84
CA GLU A 242 25.02 17.25 13.73
C GLU A 242 24.51 15.82 14.01
N ASP A 243 25.20 15.04 14.86
CA ASP A 243 24.82 13.66 15.18
C ASP A 243 24.11 13.50 16.54
N GLY A 244 23.71 14.58 17.21
CA GLY A 244 23.12 14.51 18.55
C GLY A 244 21.73 13.84 18.57
N PHE A 245 20.98 13.98 17.48
CA PHE A 245 19.61 13.50 17.36
C PHE A 245 19.28 13.10 15.91
N SER A 246 18.14 12.44 15.73
CA SER A 246 17.54 12.14 14.44
C SER A 246 16.04 12.34 14.56
N ILE A 247 15.45 12.98 13.57
CA ILE A 247 14.00 13.14 13.47
C ILE A 247 13.50 12.19 12.38
N ILE A 248 12.48 11.41 12.71
CA ILE A 248 11.82 10.48 11.80
C ILE A 248 10.37 10.95 11.67
N ASN A 249 10.04 11.51 10.52
CA ASN A 249 8.68 11.91 10.18
C ASN A 249 7.97 10.77 9.45
N MET A 250 6.86 10.28 10.00
CA MET A 250 6.13 9.17 9.38
C MET A 250 5.46 9.57 8.06
N GLN A 251 5.13 10.86 7.90
CA GLN A 251 4.56 11.40 6.67
C GLN A 251 5.58 11.35 5.52
N ASP A 252 6.86 11.62 5.79
CA ASP A 252 7.94 11.54 4.80
C ASP A 252 8.20 10.09 4.37
N MET A 253 8.03 9.14 5.30
CA MET A 253 8.11 7.72 4.98
C MET A 253 6.95 7.29 4.07
N LEU A 254 5.72 7.74 4.34
CA LEU A 254 4.56 7.47 3.47
C LEU A 254 4.70 8.10 2.09
N SER A 255 5.15 9.35 2.01
CA SER A 255 5.36 10.03 0.74
C SER A 255 6.45 9.32 -0.09
N SER A 256 7.53 8.87 0.56
CA SER A 256 8.57 8.05 -0.07
C SER A 256 8.05 6.72 -0.60
N ILE A 257 7.22 6.00 0.17
CA ILE A 257 6.57 4.75 -0.28
C ILE A 257 5.70 5.03 -1.51
N ASN A 258 4.86 6.07 -1.46
CA ASN A 258 4.00 6.45 -2.58
C ASN A 258 4.81 6.83 -3.83
N GLN A 259 5.94 7.50 -3.67
CA GLN A 259 6.84 7.85 -4.77
C GLN A 259 7.47 6.61 -5.39
N ILE A 260 7.97 5.68 -4.57
CA ILE A 260 8.53 4.40 -5.05
C ILE A 260 7.46 3.58 -5.79
N THR A 261 6.26 3.46 -5.22
CA THR A 261 5.15 2.75 -5.86
C THR A 261 4.74 3.41 -7.18
N SER A 262 4.72 4.73 -7.24
CA SER A 262 4.44 5.47 -8.48
C SER A 262 5.51 5.20 -9.54
N MET A 263 6.79 5.22 -9.17
CA MET A 263 7.90 4.91 -10.07
C MET A 263 7.82 3.47 -10.60
N LEU A 264 7.56 2.49 -9.73
CA LEU A 264 7.35 1.10 -10.13
C LEU A 264 6.16 0.97 -11.09
N THR A 265 5.06 1.68 -10.81
CA THR A 265 3.88 1.68 -11.68
C THR A 265 4.20 2.23 -13.07
N VAL A 266 4.96 3.32 -13.17
CA VAL A 266 5.40 3.89 -14.46
C VAL A 266 6.32 2.93 -15.21
N MET A 267 7.27 2.28 -14.51
CA MET A 267 8.14 1.28 -15.13
C MET A 267 7.35 0.09 -15.67
N LEU A 268 6.39 -0.43 -14.90
CA LEU A 268 5.50 -1.51 -15.32
C LEU A 268 4.64 -1.11 -16.51
N ALA A 269 4.11 0.12 -16.52
CA ALA A 269 3.38 0.66 -17.66
C ALA A 269 4.28 0.75 -18.92
N GLY A 270 5.55 1.13 -18.76
CA GLY A 270 6.54 1.14 -19.82
C GLY A 270 6.79 -0.25 -20.41
N ILE A 271 7.05 -1.24 -19.56
CA ILE A 271 7.23 -2.64 -20.00
C ILE A 271 5.96 -3.16 -20.69
N ALA A 272 4.80 -2.88 -20.11
CA ALA A 272 3.52 -3.29 -20.67
C ALA A 272 3.24 -2.65 -22.03
N SER A 273 3.68 -1.40 -22.26
CA SER A 273 3.59 -0.75 -23.56
C SER A 273 4.37 -1.48 -24.66
N ILE A 274 5.47 -2.15 -24.32
CA ILE A 274 6.25 -2.95 -25.27
C ILE A 274 5.50 -4.24 -25.59
N SER A 275 5.01 -4.96 -24.58
CA SER A 275 4.16 -6.14 -24.76
C SER A 275 2.91 -5.81 -25.58
N LEU A 276 2.39 -4.58 -25.41
CA LEU A 276 1.28 -4.04 -26.16
C LEU A 276 1.57 -3.95 -27.64
N VAL A 277 2.71 -3.38 -28.01
CA VAL A 277 3.10 -3.22 -29.42
C VAL A 277 3.21 -4.58 -30.08
N VAL A 278 3.76 -5.58 -29.39
CA VAL A 278 3.84 -6.96 -29.88
C VAL A 278 2.44 -7.54 -30.12
N GLY A 279 1.52 -7.42 -29.15
CA GLY A 279 0.13 -7.87 -29.30
C GLY A 279 -0.63 -7.12 -30.40
N GLY A 280 -0.43 -5.80 -30.49
CA GLY A 280 -1.03 -4.92 -31.48
C GLY A 280 -0.57 -5.20 -32.91
N ILE A 281 0.71 -5.50 -33.12
CA ILE A 281 1.23 -5.98 -34.42
C ILE A 281 0.51 -7.27 -34.83
N GLY A 282 0.22 -8.16 -33.87
CA GLY A 282 -0.60 -9.35 -34.10
C GLY A 282 -1.98 -9.02 -34.66
N ILE A 283 -2.69 -8.06 -34.04
CA ILE A 283 -4.00 -7.57 -34.54
C ILE A 283 -3.87 -7.01 -35.95
N MET A 284 -2.88 -6.14 -36.17
CA MET A 284 -2.67 -5.51 -37.47
C MET A 284 -2.44 -6.54 -38.58
N ASN A 285 -1.57 -7.53 -38.34
CA ASN A 285 -1.26 -8.57 -39.32
C ASN A 285 -2.48 -9.45 -39.61
N MET A 286 -3.21 -9.87 -38.58
CA MET A 286 -4.43 -10.66 -38.75
C MET A 286 -5.49 -9.89 -39.54
N MET A 287 -5.68 -8.60 -39.25
CA MET A 287 -6.60 -7.73 -39.97
C MET A 287 -6.17 -7.48 -41.42
N LEU A 288 -4.87 -7.28 -41.69
CA LEU A 288 -4.38 -7.14 -43.07
C LEU A 288 -4.68 -8.39 -43.90
N VAL A 289 -4.47 -9.57 -43.34
CA VAL A 289 -4.77 -10.84 -44.01
C VAL A 289 -6.28 -11.02 -44.19
N SER A 290 -7.10 -10.66 -43.19
CA SER A 290 -8.56 -10.70 -43.33
C SER A 290 -9.07 -9.74 -44.41
N VAL A 291 -8.44 -8.58 -44.58
CA VAL A 291 -8.80 -7.64 -45.66
C VAL A 291 -8.45 -8.23 -47.02
N THR A 292 -7.30 -8.91 -47.15
CA THR A 292 -6.93 -9.59 -48.40
C THR A 292 -7.85 -10.74 -48.76
N GLU A 293 -8.26 -11.55 -47.76
CA GLU A 293 -9.19 -12.68 -47.93
C GLU A 293 -10.60 -12.19 -48.32
N ARG A 294 -11.03 -11.03 -47.82
CA ARG A 294 -12.35 -10.44 -48.10
C ARG A 294 -12.33 -9.36 -49.19
N THR A 295 -11.29 -9.29 -50.02
CA THR A 295 -11.14 -8.27 -51.08
C THR A 295 -12.35 -8.20 -52.00
N THR A 296 -12.82 -9.35 -52.48
CA THR A 296 -13.96 -9.48 -53.41
C THR A 296 -15.28 -9.04 -52.77
N GLU A 297 -15.53 -9.42 -51.51
CA GLU A 297 -16.70 -9.00 -50.73
C GLU A 297 -16.72 -7.47 -50.51
N ILE A 298 -15.57 -6.88 -50.19
CA ILE A 298 -15.42 -5.43 -50.02
C ILE A 298 -15.66 -4.70 -51.35
N GLY A 299 -15.12 -5.24 -52.45
CA GLY A 299 -15.30 -4.73 -53.81
C GLY A 299 -16.78 -4.70 -54.21
N LEU A 300 -17.50 -5.80 -53.97
CA LEU A 300 -18.93 -5.90 -54.25
C LEU A 300 -19.75 -4.88 -53.43
N ARG A 301 -19.48 -4.75 -52.12
CA ARG A 301 -20.17 -3.76 -51.28
C ARG A 301 -19.97 -2.33 -51.77
N LYS A 302 -18.75 -1.99 -52.20
CA LYS A 302 -18.45 -0.66 -52.76
C LYS A 302 -19.10 -0.43 -54.12
N ALA A 303 -19.13 -1.44 -54.99
CA ALA A 303 -19.82 -1.37 -56.27
C ALA A 303 -21.33 -1.14 -56.11
N LEU A 304 -21.92 -1.65 -55.03
CA LEU A 304 -23.31 -1.41 -54.63
C LEU A 304 -23.53 -0.08 -53.89
N GLY A 305 -22.50 0.78 -53.78
CA GLY A 305 -22.61 2.13 -53.23
C GLY A 305 -22.23 2.30 -51.75
N ALA A 306 -21.57 1.32 -51.12
CA ALA A 306 -21.09 1.49 -49.75
C ALA A 306 -19.99 2.56 -49.65
N GLU A 307 -20.22 3.59 -48.84
CA GLU A 307 -19.23 4.65 -48.59
C GLU A 307 -17.93 4.08 -47.97
N PRO A 308 -16.74 4.56 -48.38
CA PRO A 308 -15.45 4.19 -47.79
C PRO A 308 -15.43 4.28 -46.27
N LYS A 309 -16.08 5.30 -45.70
CA LYS A 309 -16.14 5.51 -44.25
C LYS A 309 -16.88 4.39 -43.53
N LYS A 310 -17.94 3.83 -44.12
CA LYS A 310 -18.70 2.71 -43.55
C LYS A 310 -17.88 1.43 -43.51
N ILE A 311 -17.13 1.16 -44.58
CA ILE A 311 -16.18 0.02 -44.63
C ILE A 311 -15.09 0.20 -43.58
N GLN A 312 -14.52 1.39 -43.45
CA GLN A 312 -13.50 1.67 -42.42
C GLN A 312 -14.05 1.45 -41.00
N GLN A 313 -15.25 1.97 -40.71
CA GLN A 313 -15.89 1.81 -39.40
C GLN A 313 -16.16 0.34 -39.06
N GLN A 314 -16.56 -0.48 -40.05
CA GLN A 314 -16.77 -1.91 -39.86
C GLN A 314 -15.49 -2.62 -39.39
N PHE A 315 -14.39 -2.48 -40.12
CA PHE A 315 -13.12 -3.13 -39.78
C PHE A 315 -12.49 -2.58 -38.49
N LEU A 316 -12.65 -1.28 -38.23
CA LEU A 316 -12.19 -0.67 -36.99
C LEU A 316 -12.96 -1.21 -35.78
N LEU A 317 -14.29 -1.31 -35.89
CA LEU A 317 -15.12 -1.92 -34.84
C LEU A 317 -14.76 -3.39 -34.64
N GLU A 318 -14.50 -4.16 -35.70
CA GLU A 318 -14.06 -5.56 -35.60
C GLU A 318 -12.75 -5.67 -34.80
N SER A 319 -11.80 -4.76 -35.02
CA SER A 319 -10.54 -4.70 -34.27
C SER A 319 -10.74 -4.32 -32.80
N ILE A 320 -11.61 -3.34 -32.51
CA ILE A 320 -11.92 -2.91 -31.14
C ILE A 320 -12.66 -4.03 -30.38
N PHE A 321 -13.59 -4.72 -31.02
CA PHE A 321 -14.29 -5.84 -30.39
C PHE A 321 -13.33 -6.98 -30.05
N LEU A 322 -12.44 -7.33 -30.97
CA LEU A 322 -11.39 -8.33 -30.73
C LEU A 322 -10.47 -7.93 -29.56
N SER A 323 -10.05 -6.67 -29.52
CA SER A 323 -9.16 -6.20 -28.46
C SER A 323 -9.86 -6.10 -27.11
N LEU A 324 -11.13 -5.71 -27.06
CA LEU A 324 -11.94 -5.71 -25.83
C LEU A 324 -12.17 -7.12 -25.30
N ILE A 325 -12.44 -8.11 -26.16
CA ILE A 325 -12.57 -9.51 -25.72
C ILE A 325 -11.25 -10.01 -25.13
N GLY A 326 -10.13 -9.76 -25.82
CA GLY A 326 -8.80 -10.10 -25.30
C GLY A 326 -8.49 -9.36 -23.99
N GLY A 327 -8.91 -8.11 -23.88
CA GLY A 327 -8.77 -7.29 -22.68
C GLY A 327 -9.56 -7.80 -21.48
N ILE A 328 -10.82 -8.16 -21.68
CA ILE A 328 -11.68 -8.72 -20.63
C ILE A 328 -11.14 -10.08 -20.18
N LEU A 329 -10.78 -10.96 -21.11
CA LEU A 329 -10.19 -12.26 -20.79
C LEU A 329 -8.84 -12.09 -20.09
N GLY A 330 -7.99 -11.20 -20.57
CA GLY A 330 -6.73 -10.83 -19.93
C GLY A 330 -6.93 -10.28 -18.53
N PHE A 331 -7.95 -9.45 -18.31
CA PHE A 331 -8.32 -8.95 -16.99
C PHE A 331 -8.75 -10.05 -16.03
N LEU A 332 -9.61 -10.97 -16.49
CA LEU A 332 -10.05 -12.09 -15.66
C LEU A 332 -8.88 -13.01 -15.30
N VAL A 333 -8.06 -13.38 -16.29
CA VAL A 333 -6.89 -14.24 -16.08
C VAL A 333 -5.85 -13.55 -15.20
N GLY A 334 -5.53 -12.28 -15.46
CA GLY A 334 -4.58 -11.50 -14.68
C GLY A 334 -5.02 -11.29 -13.24
N SER A 335 -6.30 -10.98 -13.02
CA SER A 335 -6.87 -10.86 -11.67
C SER A 335 -6.86 -12.19 -10.93
N PHE A 336 -7.15 -13.29 -11.62
CA PHE A 336 -7.09 -14.63 -11.04
C PHE A 336 -5.65 -15.01 -10.65
N ILE A 337 -4.67 -14.73 -11.52
CA ILE A 337 -3.24 -14.94 -11.21
C ILE A 337 -2.83 -14.09 -10.01
N ALA A 338 -3.18 -12.81 -9.98
CA ALA A 338 -2.90 -11.95 -8.84
C ALA A 338 -3.54 -12.46 -7.55
N PHE A 339 -4.79 -12.92 -7.59
CA PHE A 339 -5.47 -13.49 -6.43
C PHE A 339 -4.72 -14.71 -5.87
N VAL A 340 -4.34 -15.65 -6.73
CA VAL A 340 -3.57 -16.85 -6.32
C VAL A 340 -2.22 -16.44 -5.73
N VAL A 341 -1.50 -15.51 -6.37
CA VAL A 341 -0.20 -15.06 -5.90
C VAL A 341 -0.31 -14.32 -4.56
N CYS A 342 -1.27 -13.41 -4.40
CA CYS A 342 -1.54 -12.71 -3.14
C CYS A 342 -1.85 -13.70 -2.01
N MET A 343 -2.65 -14.73 -2.29
CA MET A 343 -2.95 -15.79 -1.32
C MET A 343 -1.70 -16.56 -0.89
N VAL A 344 -0.78 -16.86 -1.82
CA VAL A 344 0.47 -17.59 -1.54
C VAL A 344 1.47 -16.74 -0.75
N ILE A 345 1.58 -15.45 -1.08
CA ILE A 345 2.53 -14.53 -0.43
C ILE A 345 1.96 -13.99 0.91
N GLY A 346 0.66 -14.14 1.15
CA GLY A 346 -0.01 -13.65 2.36
C GLY A 346 -0.26 -12.13 2.35
N VAL A 347 -0.43 -11.56 1.15
CA VAL A 347 -0.68 -10.12 0.96
C VAL A 347 -2.15 -9.89 0.64
N SER A 348 -2.72 -8.81 1.18
CA SER A 348 -4.09 -8.39 0.91
C SER A 348 -4.32 -8.17 -0.59
N PHE A 349 -5.25 -8.92 -1.18
CA PHE A 349 -5.66 -8.73 -2.56
C PHE A 349 -6.56 -7.49 -2.66
N SER A 350 -6.07 -6.44 -3.32
CA SER A 350 -6.82 -5.20 -3.54
C SER A 350 -6.89 -4.89 -5.03
N LEU A 351 -8.11 -4.79 -5.55
CA LEU A 351 -8.36 -4.51 -6.96
C LEU A 351 -8.93 -3.11 -7.10
N SER A 352 -8.09 -2.18 -7.57
CA SER A 352 -8.49 -0.78 -7.74
C SER A 352 -9.34 -0.57 -9.00
N ILE A 353 -10.33 0.32 -8.90
CA ILE A 353 -11.14 0.76 -10.06
C ILE A 353 -10.27 1.35 -11.18
N SER A 354 -9.16 1.98 -10.80
CA SER A 354 -8.17 2.53 -11.74
C SER A 354 -7.56 1.44 -12.61
N THR A 355 -7.32 0.25 -12.04
CA THR A 355 -6.77 -0.90 -12.76
C THR A 355 -7.77 -1.45 -13.79
N VAL A 356 -9.06 -1.47 -13.46
CA VAL A 356 -10.13 -1.86 -14.39
C VAL A 356 -10.25 -0.87 -15.54
N LEU A 357 -10.30 0.43 -15.23
CA LEU A 357 -10.36 1.51 -16.23
C LEU A 357 -9.14 1.50 -17.14
N LEU A 358 -7.95 1.26 -16.57
CA LEU A 358 -6.72 1.11 -17.33
C LEU A 358 -6.84 -0.09 -18.26
N ALA A 359 -7.22 -1.28 -17.78
CA ALA A 359 -7.38 -2.47 -18.62
C ALA A 359 -8.32 -2.26 -19.82
N VAL A 360 -9.50 -1.67 -19.58
CA VAL A 360 -10.50 -1.40 -20.63
C VAL A 360 -10.01 -0.33 -21.60
N GLY A 361 -9.51 0.80 -21.08
CA GLY A 361 -9.01 1.90 -21.89
C GLY A 361 -7.80 1.49 -22.74
N PHE A 362 -6.90 0.72 -22.15
CA PHE A 362 -5.72 0.18 -22.83
C PHE A 362 -6.13 -0.77 -23.96
N SER A 363 -7.03 -1.72 -23.68
CA SER A 363 -7.52 -2.68 -24.67
C SER A 363 -8.23 -2.02 -25.85
N ALA A 364 -9.06 -1.01 -25.58
CA ALA A 364 -9.71 -0.21 -26.62
C ALA A 364 -8.67 0.57 -27.46
N GLY A 365 -7.68 1.18 -26.81
CA GLY A 365 -6.61 1.94 -27.47
C GLY A 365 -5.82 1.11 -28.49
N ILE A 366 -5.45 -0.14 -28.15
CA ILE A 366 -4.75 -1.05 -29.08
C ILE A 366 -5.58 -1.31 -30.33
N GLY A 367 -6.86 -1.66 -30.14
CA GLY A 367 -7.77 -2.00 -31.24
C GLY A 367 -7.95 -0.83 -32.19
N ILE A 368 -7.98 0.40 -31.66
CA ILE A 368 -8.03 1.61 -32.47
C ILE A 368 -6.73 1.83 -33.24
N ILE A 369 -5.58 1.85 -32.56
CA ILE A 369 -4.28 2.18 -33.17
C ILE A 369 -3.90 1.17 -34.24
N PHE A 370 -3.92 -0.12 -33.92
CA PHE A 370 -3.47 -1.17 -34.82
C PHE A 370 -4.54 -1.64 -35.81
N GLY A 371 -5.82 -1.40 -35.51
CA GLY A 371 -6.93 -1.64 -36.44
C GLY A 371 -7.10 -0.54 -37.50
N PHE A 372 -6.58 0.67 -37.25
CA PHE A 372 -6.78 1.82 -38.15
C PHE A 372 -6.13 1.63 -39.52
N ALA A 373 -4.87 1.19 -39.59
CA ALA A 373 -4.16 1.03 -40.85
C ALA A 373 -4.80 -0.04 -41.77
N PRO A 374 -5.14 -1.26 -41.30
CA PRO A 374 -5.90 -2.24 -42.08
C PRO A 374 -7.27 -1.73 -42.52
N ALA A 375 -8.03 -1.09 -41.61
CA ALA A 375 -9.35 -0.55 -41.92
C ALA A 375 -9.28 0.54 -43.01
N ARG A 376 -8.24 1.38 -42.98
CA ARG A 376 -7.98 2.40 -44.00
C ARG A 376 -7.54 1.79 -45.33
N LYS A 377 -6.83 0.66 -45.31
CA LYS A 377 -6.47 -0.08 -46.53
C LYS A 377 -7.73 -0.67 -47.19
N ALA A 378 -8.61 -1.30 -46.41
CA ALA A 378 -9.89 -1.83 -46.89
C ALA A 378 -10.78 -0.73 -47.51
N SER A 379 -10.91 0.41 -46.84
CA SER A 379 -11.73 1.52 -47.33
C SER A 379 -11.18 2.22 -48.57
N ARG A 380 -9.93 1.97 -48.97
CA ARG A 380 -9.31 2.54 -50.17
C ARG A 380 -9.21 1.57 -51.35
N LEU A 381 -9.65 0.32 -51.20
CA LEU A 381 -9.70 -0.64 -52.31
C LEU A 381 -10.55 -0.13 -53.49
N ASN A 382 -10.03 -0.20 -54.71
CA ASN A 382 -10.76 0.14 -55.92
C ASN A 382 -11.74 -1.01 -56.26
N PRO A 383 -13.05 -0.76 -56.44
CA PRO A 383 -14.02 -1.82 -56.73
C PRO A 383 -13.67 -2.64 -57.97
N ILE A 384 -13.08 -2.00 -58.99
CA ILE A 384 -12.71 -2.65 -60.25
C ILE A 384 -11.58 -3.66 -60.01
N ASP A 385 -10.52 -3.25 -59.31
CA ASP A 385 -9.38 -4.12 -59.01
C ASP A 385 -9.77 -5.28 -58.08
N ALA A 386 -10.66 -5.01 -57.13
CA ALA A 386 -11.14 -6.00 -56.16
C ALA A 386 -12.05 -7.08 -56.78
N LEU A 387 -12.72 -6.79 -57.89
CA LEU A 387 -13.57 -7.75 -58.62
C LEU A 387 -12.81 -8.47 -59.75
N ARG A 388 -11.69 -7.92 -60.20
CA ARG A 388 -10.82 -8.53 -61.22
C ARG A 388 -9.95 -9.66 -60.67
N SER A 389 -9.73 -9.71 -59.37
CA SER A 389 -8.91 -10.72 -58.69
C SER A 389 -9.65 -12.04 -58.38
N VAL A 390 -10.77 -12.32 -59.07
CA VAL A 390 -11.57 -13.55 -58.93
C VAL A 390 -11.08 -14.61 -59.89
#